data_AF-A0A4Q6AW36-F1
#
_entry.id   AF-A0A4Q6AW36-F1
#
_cell.length_a   1.000
_cell.length_b   1.000
_cell.length_c   1.000
_cell.angle_alpha   90.00
_cell.angle_beta   90.00
_cell.angle_gamma   90.00
#
_symmetry.space_group_name_H-M   'P 1'
#
loop_
_entity.id
_entity.type
_entity.pdbx_description
1 polymer ?
#
loop_
_entity_poly.entity_id
_entity_poly.type
_entity_poly.pdbx_seq_one_letter_code
_entity_poly.pdbx_strand_id
1 'polypeptide(L)'
;MSIVRIATHFNIDIEFTAPPFYRRLAAWVIDIVIQIVYLIVALRMLNWLTLAMPGNDSNMKIWALSLLLFLPLALYHVILEITMQGQSIGKKLLGIKVVSENGGRPSIGQFIIRWLMRTMDISVIMMIMMIPYAQMFGPQVYWGMA
;
A
#
# COMPACT_ATOMS: atom_id res chain seq x y z
N MET A 1 -17.70 -5.33 -23.37
CA MET A 1 -17.61 -5.27 -21.89
C MET A 1 -17.74 -6.69 -21.37
N SER A 2 -16.86 -7.17 -20.50
CA SER A 2 -16.95 -8.54 -19.97
C SER A 2 -18.01 -8.60 -18.87
N ILE A 3 -18.98 -9.51 -19.01
CA ILE A 3 -20.05 -9.73 -18.04
C ILE A 3 -19.60 -10.87 -17.13
N VAL A 4 -19.60 -10.63 -15.81
CA VAL A 4 -19.28 -11.64 -14.80
C VAL A 4 -20.58 -12.06 -14.14
N ARG A 5 -20.90 -13.36 -14.23
CA ARG A 5 -22.08 -13.95 -13.60
C ARG A 5 -21.72 -14.45 -12.22
N ILE A 6 -22.46 -14.00 -11.22
CA ILE A 6 -22.29 -14.43 -9.83
C ILE A 6 -23.54 -15.16 -9.40
N ALA A 7 -23.41 -16.45 -9.08
CA ALA A 7 -24.46 -17.26 -8.50
C ALA A 7 -24.66 -16.86 -7.03
N THR A 8 -25.83 -16.36 -6.70
CA THR A 8 -26.18 -16.00 -5.31
C THR A 8 -26.73 -17.21 -4.55
N HIS A 9 -26.82 -17.12 -3.22
CA HIS A 9 -27.45 -18.16 -2.38
C HIS A 9 -28.92 -18.45 -2.72
N PHE A 10 -29.56 -17.59 -3.51
CA PHE A 10 -30.91 -17.78 -4.02
C PHE A 10 -30.95 -18.52 -5.36
N ASN A 11 -29.80 -19.02 -5.85
CA ASN A 11 -29.68 -19.69 -7.15
C ASN A 11 -30.13 -18.79 -8.32
N ILE A 12 -29.91 -17.48 -8.19
CA ILE A 12 -30.16 -16.47 -9.22
C ILE A 12 -28.80 -15.89 -9.62
N ASP A 13 -28.55 -15.85 -10.93
CA ASP A 13 -27.34 -15.26 -11.51
C ASP A 13 -27.51 -13.75 -11.65
N ILE A 14 -26.69 -12.99 -10.93
CA ILE A 14 -26.60 -11.54 -11.12
C ILE A 14 -25.48 -11.26 -12.12
N GLU A 15 -25.80 -10.52 -13.18
CA GLU A 15 -24.84 -10.08 -14.18
C GLU A 15 -24.17 -8.79 -13.74
N PHE A 16 -22.88 -8.87 -13.39
CA PHE A 16 -22.06 -7.70 -13.12
C PHE A 16 -21.28 -7.31 -14.37
N THR A 17 -21.44 -6.07 -14.82
CA THR A 17 -20.57 -5.50 -15.83
C THR A 17 -19.21 -5.22 -15.21
N ALA A 18 -18.21 -6.04 -15.55
CA ALA A 18 -16.87 -5.81 -15.03
C ALA A 18 -16.29 -4.52 -15.63
N PRO A 19 -15.71 -3.63 -14.81
CA PRO A 19 -15.12 -2.40 -15.30
C PRO A 19 -14.00 -2.72 -16.30
N PRO A 20 -13.90 -1.99 -17.42
CA PRO A 20 -12.86 -2.25 -18.41
C PRO A 20 -11.47 -2.06 -17.80
N PHE A 21 -10.47 -2.75 -18.38
CA PHE A 21 -9.11 -2.81 -17.84
C PHE A 21 -8.52 -1.41 -17.58
N TYR A 22 -8.72 -0.46 -18.50
CA TYR A 22 -8.19 0.90 -18.36
C TYR A 22 -8.68 1.63 -17.09
N ARG A 23 -9.93 1.38 -16.64
CA ARG A 23 -10.43 1.98 -15.39
C ARG A 23 -9.75 1.37 -14.16
N ARG A 24 -9.46 0.06 -14.20
CA ARG A 24 -8.72 -0.61 -13.12
C ARG A 24 -7.29 -0.10 -13.05
N LEU A 25 -6.64 0.06 -14.20
CA LEU A 25 -5.30 0.64 -14.29
C LEU A 25 -5.29 2.09 -13.79
N ALA A 26 -6.23 2.92 -14.22
CA ALA A 26 -6.32 4.31 -13.77
C ALA A 26 -6.55 4.41 -12.24
N ALA A 27 -7.38 3.54 -11.66
CA ALA A 27 -7.58 3.49 -10.20
C ALA A 27 -6.28 3.17 -9.46
N TRP A 28 -5.53 2.20 -9.98
CA TRP A 28 -4.24 1.81 -9.44
C TRP A 28 -3.19 2.93 -9.54
N VAL A 29 -3.13 3.62 -10.68
CA VAL A 29 -2.24 4.78 -10.87
C VAL A 29 -2.57 5.90 -9.89
N ILE A 30 -3.84 6.23 -9.69
CA ILE A 30 -4.24 7.26 -8.72
C ILE A 30 -3.83 6.86 -7.29
N ASP A 31 -4.05 5.61 -6.91
CA ASP A 31 -3.65 5.12 -5.58
C ASP A 31 -2.12 5.20 -5.40
N ILE A 32 -1.33 4.89 -6.43
CA ILE A 32 0.13 5.05 -6.42
C ILE A 32 0.53 6.52 -6.28
N VAL A 33 -0.09 7.44 -7.02
CA VAL A 33 0.23 8.86 -6.94
C VAL A 33 0.02 9.36 -5.51
N ILE A 34 -1.08 8.97 -4.86
CA ILE A 34 -1.34 9.33 -3.45
C ILE A 34 -0.24 8.79 -2.53
N GLN A 35 0.18 7.53 -2.73
CA GLN A 35 1.27 6.92 -1.96
C GLN A 35 2.61 7.62 -2.19
N ILE A 36 2.94 8.00 -3.43
CA ILE A 36 4.16 8.73 -3.77
C ILE A 36 4.16 10.11 -3.10
N VAL A 37 3.04 10.85 -3.16
CA VAL A 37 2.92 12.16 -2.49
C VAL A 37 3.14 12.01 -0.99
N TYR A 38 2.52 11.01 -0.36
CA TYR A 38 2.75 10.71 1.05
C TYR A 38 4.22 10.39 1.33
N LEU A 39 4.86 9.57 0.49
CA LEU A 39 6.26 9.17 0.65
C LEU A 39 7.21 10.37 0.52
N ILE A 40 6.97 11.29 -0.43
CA ILE A 40 7.74 12.53 -0.56
C ILE A 40 7.61 13.38 0.72
N VAL A 41 6.40 13.56 1.24
CA VAL A 41 6.16 14.31 2.48
C VAL A 41 6.87 13.65 3.67
N ALA A 42 6.75 12.32 3.80
CA ALA A 42 7.41 11.56 4.86
C ALA A 42 8.95 11.67 4.79
N LEU A 43 9.53 11.58 3.58
CA LEU A 43 10.98 11.77 3.38
C LEU A 43 11.43 13.20 3.69
N ARG A 44 10.62 14.21 3.34
CA ARG A 44 10.91 15.62 3.68
C ARG A 44 10.87 15.83 5.19
N MET A 45 9.88 15.27 5.89
CA MET A 45 9.80 15.30 7.36
C MET A 45 10.99 14.59 8.00
N LEU A 46 11.40 13.44 7.47
CA LEU A 46 12.56 12.69 7.97
C LEU A 46 13.87 13.49 7.79
N ASN A 47 14.08 14.11 6.63
CA ASN A 47 15.22 14.99 6.39
C ASN A 47 15.23 16.21 7.33
N TRP A 48 14.05 16.80 7.58
CA TRP A 48 13.94 17.92 8.51
C TRP A 48 14.33 17.52 9.95
N LEU A 49 13.86 16.34 10.38
CA LEU A 49 14.13 15.87 11.74
C LEU A 49 15.57 15.39 11.94
N THR A 50 16.18 14.78 10.92
CA THR A 50 17.59 14.36 10.95
C THR A 50 18.54 15.55 11.08
N LEU A 51 18.25 16.66 10.39
CA LEU A 51 19.02 17.91 10.51
C LEU A 51 18.88 18.58 11.90
N ALA A 52 17.74 18.37 12.57
CA ALA A 52 17.47 18.95 13.89
C ALA A 52 18.09 18.15 15.06
N MET A 53 18.60 16.93 14.84
CA MET A 53 19.18 16.07 15.88
C MET A 53 20.62 15.64 15.55
N PRO A 54 21.63 16.50 15.79
CA PRO A 54 23.03 16.09 15.67
C PRO A 54 23.48 15.29 16.90
N GLY A 55 23.86 14.02 16.73
CA GLY A 55 24.46 13.20 17.80
C GLY A 55 24.53 11.71 17.48
N ASN A 56 25.52 10.99 18.02
CA ASN A 56 25.87 9.59 17.65
C ASN A 56 24.74 8.55 17.88
N ASP A 57 23.76 8.85 18.76
CA ASP A 57 22.54 8.05 18.97
C ASP A 57 21.44 8.28 17.89
N SER A 58 21.70 9.13 16.90
CA SER A 58 20.75 9.51 15.85
C SER A 58 20.31 8.30 15.03
N ASN A 59 21.20 7.35 14.75
CA ASN A 59 20.94 6.28 13.79
C ASN A 59 19.78 5.36 14.22
N MET A 60 19.73 4.98 15.50
CA MET A 60 18.65 4.13 16.03
C MET A 60 17.31 4.87 16.09
N LYS A 61 17.33 6.18 16.39
CA LYS A 61 16.14 7.04 16.40
C LYS A 61 15.59 7.28 14.99
N ILE A 62 16.48 7.51 14.02
CA ILE A 62 16.14 7.66 12.60
C ILE A 62 15.54 6.37 12.06
N TRP A 63 16.10 5.21 12.42
CA TRP A 63 15.56 3.91 12.05
C TRP A 63 14.15 3.69 12.63
N ALA A 64 13.96 3.91 13.93
CA ALA A 64 12.65 3.78 14.58
C ALA A 64 11.60 4.72 13.95
N LEU A 65 11.98 5.96 13.62
CA LEU A 65 11.11 6.92 12.98
C LEU A 65 10.76 6.53 11.54
N SER A 66 11.72 6.00 10.78
CA SER A 66 11.48 5.52 9.42
C SER A 66 10.45 4.39 9.40
N LEU A 67 10.52 3.49 10.39
CA LEU A 67 9.57 2.40 10.61
C LEU A 67 8.17 2.94 10.94
N LEU A 68 8.09 3.96 11.80
CA LEU A 68 6.84 4.62 12.17
C LEU A 68 6.19 5.32 10.98
N LEU A 69 6.96 6.03 10.14
CA LEU A 69 6.46 6.73 8.94
C LEU A 69 6.00 5.77 7.85
N PHE A 70 6.54 4.54 7.82
CA PHE A 70 6.15 3.51 6.88
C PHE A 70 4.84 2.80 7.26
N LEU A 71 4.51 2.72 8.54
CA LEU A 71 3.31 2.04 9.03
C LEU A 71 2.00 2.55 8.37
N PRO A 72 1.76 3.86 8.22
CA PRO A 72 0.58 4.37 7.53
C PRO A 72 0.57 4.05 6.03
N LEU A 73 1.72 3.92 5.38
CA LEU A 73 1.81 3.53 3.97
C LEU A 73 1.31 2.09 3.77
N ALA A 74 1.76 1.17 4.64
CA ALA A 74 1.32 -0.21 4.62
C ALA A 74 -0.18 -0.31 4.95
N LEU A 75 -0.65 0.39 5.97
CA LEU A 75 -2.03 0.31 6.45
C LEU A 75 -3.04 1.11 5.61
N TYR A 76 -2.57 2.04 4.76
CA TYR A 76 -3.40 2.94 3.94
C TYR A 76 -4.54 2.18 3.25
N HIS A 77 -4.21 1.08 2.59
CA HIS A 77 -5.18 0.33 1.83
C HIS A 77 -6.20 -0.44 2.68
N VAL A 78 -5.79 -1.00 3.82
CA VAL A 78 -6.72 -1.71 4.73
C VAL A 78 -7.67 -0.73 5.35
N ILE A 79 -7.14 0.36 5.90
CA ILE A 79 -7.93 1.35 6.62
C ILE A 79 -8.97 1.94 5.67
N LEU A 80 -8.58 2.29 4.44
CA LEU A 80 -9.52 2.80 3.44
C LEU A 80 -10.52 1.76 2.96
N GLU A 81 -10.10 0.52 2.70
CA GLU A 81 -11.03 -0.52 2.27
C GLU A 81 -12.05 -0.88 3.38
N ILE A 82 -11.66 -0.85 4.66
CA ILE A 82 -12.58 -1.07 5.78
C ILE A 82 -13.53 0.13 5.94
N THR A 83 -13.01 1.36 5.95
CA THR A 83 -13.81 2.58 6.20
C THR A 83 -14.74 2.92 5.02
N MET A 84 -14.30 2.70 3.79
CA MET A 84 -15.07 3.00 2.57
C MET A 84 -15.74 1.77 1.96
N GLN A 85 -15.96 0.71 2.74
CA GLN A 85 -16.73 -0.48 2.34
C GLN A 85 -16.22 -1.13 1.02
N GLY A 86 -14.90 -1.30 0.90
CA GLY A 86 -14.24 -1.94 -0.23
C GLY A 86 -13.83 -1.01 -1.36
N GLN A 87 -13.62 0.26 -1.06
CA GLN A 87 -13.08 1.25 -2.00
C GLN A 87 -11.80 1.88 -1.46
N SER A 88 -10.81 2.08 -2.32
CA SER A 88 -9.71 3.02 -2.08
C SER A 88 -10.08 4.38 -2.68
N ILE A 89 -9.29 5.42 -2.40
CA ILE A 89 -9.52 6.77 -2.94
C ILE A 89 -9.52 6.73 -4.48
N GLY A 90 -8.56 6.05 -5.12
CA GLY A 90 -8.52 5.90 -6.58
C GLY A 90 -9.70 5.12 -7.16
N LYS A 91 -10.13 4.05 -6.48
CA LYS A 91 -11.31 3.26 -6.90
C LYS A 91 -12.61 4.07 -6.75
N LYS A 92 -12.74 4.86 -5.68
CA LYS A 92 -13.91 5.72 -5.43
C LYS A 92 -14.07 6.79 -6.50
N LEU A 93 -12.97 7.42 -6.93
CA LEU A 93 -12.96 8.43 -7.99
C LEU A 93 -13.44 7.87 -9.34
N LEU A 94 -13.20 6.59 -9.60
CA LEU A 94 -13.60 5.91 -10.84
C LEU A 94 -14.88 5.08 -10.71
N GLY A 95 -15.57 5.17 -9.56
CA GLY A 95 -16.81 4.44 -9.28
C GLY A 95 -16.64 2.92 -9.22
N ILE A 96 -15.44 2.43 -8.96
CA ILE A 96 -15.13 1.00 -8.86
C ILE A 96 -15.31 0.56 -7.41
N LYS A 97 -15.95 -0.59 -7.20
CA LYS A 97 -16.13 -1.19 -5.87
C LYS A 97 -15.70 -2.65 -5.88
N VAL A 98 -15.05 -3.07 -4.80
CA VAL A 98 -14.81 -4.49 -4.55
C VAL A 98 -16.10 -5.12 -4.04
N VAL A 99 -16.50 -6.22 -4.66
CA VAL A 99 -17.65 -7.04 -4.27
C VAL A 99 -17.16 -8.45 -3.91
N SER A 100 -17.84 -9.10 -2.96
CA SER A 100 -17.57 -10.51 -2.61
C SER A 100 -17.99 -11.44 -3.75
N GLU A 101 -17.48 -12.66 -3.75
CA GLU A 101 -17.85 -13.72 -4.70
C GLU A 101 -19.34 -14.03 -4.70
N ASN A 102 -20.06 -13.75 -3.60
CA ASN A 102 -21.52 -13.95 -3.50
C ASN A 102 -22.32 -12.68 -3.92
N GLY A 103 -21.68 -11.67 -4.51
CA GLY A 103 -22.33 -10.42 -4.93
C GLY A 103 -22.60 -9.42 -3.79
N GLY A 104 -22.29 -9.82 -2.55
CA GLY A 104 -22.48 -9.01 -1.34
C GLY A 104 -21.28 -8.13 -0.98
N ARG A 105 -21.39 -7.43 0.17
CA ARG A 105 -20.27 -6.66 0.74
C ARG A 105 -19.15 -7.62 1.17
N PRO A 106 -17.88 -7.33 0.84
CA PRO A 106 -16.77 -8.16 1.30
C PRO A 106 -16.65 -8.14 2.82
N SER A 107 -16.25 -9.27 3.41
CA SER A 107 -15.97 -9.36 4.84
C SER A 107 -14.64 -8.69 5.17
N ILE A 108 -14.43 -8.34 6.45
CA ILE A 108 -13.17 -7.78 6.94
C ILE A 108 -12.01 -8.76 6.67
N GLY A 109 -12.23 -10.07 6.81
CA GLY A 109 -11.25 -11.10 6.50
C GLY A 109 -10.82 -11.10 5.03
N GLN A 110 -11.74 -10.89 4.09
CA GLN A 110 -11.42 -10.78 2.66
C GLN A 110 -10.57 -9.53 2.36
N PHE A 111 -10.79 -8.42 3.08
CA PHE A 111 -9.93 -7.24 2.96
C PHE A 111 -8.53 -7.50 3.53
N ILE A 112 -8.43 -8.18 4.68
CA ILE A 112 -7.16 -8.51 5.33
C ILE A 112 -6.33 -9.46 4.45
N ILE A 113 -6.92 -10.53 3.92
CA ILE A 113 -6.21 -11.48 3.04
C ILE A 113 -5.70 -10.77 1.79
N ARG A 114 -6.53 -9.92 1.16
CA ARG A 114 -6.10 -9.13 0.00
C ARG A 114 -4.94 -8.20 0.34
N TRP A 115 -5.00 -7.56 1.50
CA TRP A 115 -3.94 -6.67 1.95
C TRP A 115 -2.65 -7.42 2.29
N LEU A 116 -2.74 -8.58 2.94
CA LEU A 116 -1.58 -9.42 3.26
C LEU A 116 -0.87 -9.83 1.97
N MET A 117 -1.61 -10.37 1.00
CA MET A 117 -1.05 -10.75 -0.30
C MET A 117 -0.36 -9.55 -0.97
N ARG A 118 -1.05 -8.40 -1.05
CA ARG A 118 -0.46 -7.21 -1.67
C ARG A 118 0.76 -6.67 -0.91
N THR A 119 0.74 -6.67 0.42
CA THR A 119 1.84 -6.16 1.24
C THR A 119 3.05 -7.07 1.15
N MET A 120 2.84 -8.39 1.08
CA MET A 120 3.92 -9.35 0.84
C MET A 120 4.58 -9.15 -0.51
N ASP A 121 3.80 -8.96 -1.58
CA ASP A 121 4.37 -8.73 -2.92
C ASP A 121 5.23 -7.45 -2.95
N ILE A 122 4.73 -6.36 -2.35
CA ILE A 122 5.45 -5.08 -2.30
C ILE A 122 6.67 -5.17 -1.36
N SER A 123 6.57 -5.82 -0.20
CA SER A 123 7.66 -5.93 0.76
C SER A 123 8.82 -6.75 0.22
N VAL A 124 8.54 -7.82 -0.54
CA VAL A 124 9.56 -8.62 -1.22
C VAL A 124 10.30 -7.80 -2.26
N ILE A 125 9.59 -7.05 -3.11
CA ILE A 125 10.22 -6.15 -4.11
C ILE A 125 11.10 -5.11 -3.42
N MET A 126 10.63 -4.51 -2.32
CA MET A 126 11.37 -3.51 -1.56
C MET A 126 12.61 -4.10 -0.87
N MET A 127 12.53 -5.31 -0.30
CA MET A 127 13.69 -6.01 0.25
C MET A 127 14.76 -6.26 -0.82
N ILE A 128 14.35 -6.75 -1.99
CA ILE A 128 15.27 -7.01 -3.11
C ILE A 128 15.94 -5.71 -3.57
N MET A 129 15.22 -4.59 -3.59
CA MET A 129 15.77 -3.27 -3.94
C MET A 129 16.66 -2.66 -2.84
N MET A 130 16.40 -2.97 -1.56
CA MET A 130 17.18 -2.49 -0.42
C MET A 130 18.52 -3.22 -0.25
N ILE A 131 18.63 -4.49 -0.64
CA ILE A 131 19.89 -5.27 -0.56
C ILE A 131 21.05 -4.60 -1.30
N PRO A 132 20.94 -4.20 -2.59
CA PRO A 132 22.04 -3.52 -3.29
C PRO A 132 22.32 -2.13 -2.73
N TYR A 133 21.30 -1.41 -2.24
CA TYR A 133 21.50 -0.14 -1.54
C TYR A 133 22.29 -0.33 -0.23
N ALA A 134 21.93 -1.33 0.57
CA ALA A 134 22.65 -1.69 1.78
C ALA A 134 24.09 -2.16 1.50
N GLN A 135 24.34 -2.83 0.36
CA GLN A 135 25.71 -3.21 -0.04
C GLN A 135 26.54 -2.03 -0.54
N MET A 136 25.93 -1.04 -1.21
CA MET A 136 26.60 0.14 -1.73
C MET A 136 26.92 1.18 -0.63
N PHE A 137 26.05 1.32 0.37
CA PHE A 137 26.23 2.25 1.50
C PHE A 137 26.72 1.57 2.80
N GLY A 138 26.70 0.25 2.87
CA GLY A 138 27.08 -0.54 4.05
C GLY A 138 28.55 -0.41 4.48
N PRO A 139 29.55 -0.48 3.59
CA PRO A 139 30.96 -0.41 3.98
C PRO A 139 31.33 0.91 4.68
N GLN A 140 30.67 2.02 4.31
CA GLN A 140 30.92 3.34 4.88
C GLN A 140 30.38 3.47 6.31
N VAL A 141 29.36 2.66 6.67
CA VAL A 141 28.77 2.64 8.01
C VAL A 141 29.63 1.85 9.01
N TYR A 142 30.32 0.79 8.56
CA TYR A 142 31.16 -0.05 9.44
C TYR A 142 32.57 0.51 9.67
N TRP A 143 33.17 1.17 8.68
CA TRP A 143 34.55 1.70 8.79
C TRP A 143 34.63 3.12 9.37
N GLY A 144 33.52 3.84 9.49
CA GLY A 144 33.47 5.15 10.16
C GLY A 144 33.32 5.09 11.69
N MET A 145 33.31 3.88 12.26
CA MET A 145 33.20 3.63 13.72
C MET A 145 34.49 3.05 14.34
N ALA A 146 35.62 3.11 13.61
CA ALA A 146 36.95 2.71 14.10
C ALA A 146 37.88 3.91 14.21
#